data_AF-A0A4Q4BQA5-F1
#
_entry.id   AF-A0A4Q4BQA5-F1
#
_cell.length_a   1.000
_cell.length_b   1.000
_cell.length_c   1.000
_cell.angle_alpha   90.00
_cell.angle_beta   90.00
_cell.angle_gamma   90.00
#
_symmetry.space_group_name_H-M   'P 1'
#
loop_
_entity.id
_entity.type
_entity.pdbx_description
1 polymer ?
#
loop_
_entity_poly.entity_id
_entity_poly.type
_entity_poly.pdbx_seq_one_letter_code
_entity_poly.pdbx_strand_id
1 'polypeptide(L)'
;MRSIHHRGTVENPGLVLALDRAEGGRCTGVAFRVTSGHEAATLSALRERELVSSAYLEMTLPVVTEAGALEALAYVIDPDHEQYCQLDREEQAQIIAAAAGGRGRNRDYLWSTTAHLAELGIADPDLEWLAARVRVLA
;
A
#
# COMPACT_ATOMS: atom_id res chain seq x y z
N MET A 1 -7.21 1.40 -0.69
CA MET A 1 -7.36 2.80 -0.24
C MET A 1 -7.57 3.72 -1.43
N ARG A 2 -8.49 4.69 -1.33
CA ARG A 2 -8.68 5.73 -2.36
C ARG A 2 -7.52 6.73 -2.38
N SER A 3 -6.98 7.02 -3.56
CA SER A 3 -5.92 8.00 -3.79
C SER A 3 -6.47 9.20 -4.55
N ILE A 4 -6.59 10.35 -3.88
CA ILE A 4 -7.20 11.58 -4.43
C ILE A 4 -6.18 12.63 -4.90
N HIS A 5 -4.89 12.42 -4.63
CA HIS A 5 -3.81 13.35 -5.00
C HIS A 5 -2.78 12.73 -5.95
N HIS A 6 -2.36 11.49 -5.69
CA HIS A 6 -1.21 10.90 -6.37
C HIS A 6 -1.60 10.05 -7.57
N ARG A 7 -2.58 9.16 -7.40
CA ARG A 7 -3.01 8.20 -8.43
C ARG A 7 -4.44 8.42 -8.92
N GLY A 8 -5.10 9.45 -8.42
CA GLY A 8 -6.38 9.94 -8.88
C GLY A 8 -6.59 11.39 -8.49
N THR A 9 -7.86 11.80 -8.53
CA THR A 9 -8.38 13.12 -8.18
C THR A 9 -9.48 12.97 -7.14
N VAL A 10 -10.02 14.08 -6.62
CA VAL A 10 -11.17 14.04 -5.70
C VAL A 10 -12.40 13.49 -6.41
N GLU A 11 -12.63 13.90 -7.66
CA GLU A 11 -13.78 13.51 -8.48
C GLU A 11 -13.64 12.08 -9.03
N ASN A 12 -12.42 11.69 -9.42
CA ASN A 12 -12.09 10.36 -9.92
C ASN A 12 -10.92 9.78 -9.12
N PRO A 13 -11.18 9.23 -7.92
CA PRO A 13 -10.13 8.67 -7.07
C PRO A 13 -9.50 7.44 -7.72
N GLY A 14 -8.18 7.33 -7.56
CA GLY A 14 -7.46 6.09 -7.84
C GLY A 14 -7.48 5.16 -6.63
N LEU A 15 -6.78 4.04 -6.73
CA LEU A 15 -6.54 3.08 -5.66
C LEU A 15 -5.04 2.86 -5.48
N VAL A 16 -4.62 2.87 -4.21
CA VAL A 16 -3.27 2.47 -3.78
C VAL A 16 -3.37 1.38 -2.72
N LEU A 17 -2.29 0.60 -2.59
CA LEU A 17 -2.17 -0.42 -1.56
C LEU A 17 -2.08 0.22 -0.19
N ALA A 18 -2.72 -0.41 0.78
CA ALA A 18 -2.60 -0.08 2.19
C ALA A 18 -2.65 -1.37 3.00
N LEU A 19 -1.92 -1.41 4.11
CA LEU A 19 -1.98 -2.52 5.04
C LEU A 19 -3.23 -2.36 5.92
N ASP A 20 -4.04 -3.39 6.00
CA ASP A 20 -5.30 -3.39 6.76
C ASP A 20 -5.29 -4.46 7.87
N ARG A 21 -6.08 -4.20 8.92
CA ARG A 21 -6.33 -5.17 9.99
C ARG A 21 -7.43 -6.13 9.54
N ALA A 22 -7.02 -7.30 9.09
CA ALA A 22 -7.92 -8.42 8.85
C ALA A 22 -7.66 -9.53 9.87
N GLU A 23 -8.72 -10.03 10.51
CA GLU A 23 -8.63 -11.20 11.38
C GLU A 23 -8.16 -12.42 10.57
N GLY A 24 -7.09 -13.08 11.02
CA GLY A 24 -6.43 -14.15 10.28
C GLY A 24 -5.67 -13.71 9.02
N GLY A 25 -5.62 -12.41 8.74
CA GLY A 25 -4.90 -11.83 7.62
C GLY A 25 -3.39 -12.03 7.75
N ARG A 26 -2.73 -12.20 6.60
CA ARG A 26 -1.26 -12.29 6.51
C ARG A 26 -0.78 -11.34 5.43
N CYS A 27 0.28 -10.62 5.72
CA CYS A 27 0.97 -9.78 4.75
C CYS A 27 2.44 -10.18 4.70
N THR A 28 2.95 -10.37 3.50
CA THR A 28 4.37 -10.61 3.25
C THR A 28 4.99 -9.31 2.76
N GLY A 29 6.12 -8.92 3.34
CA GLY A 29 6.76 -7.65 3.04
C GLY A 29 8.24 -7.67 3.42
N VAL A 30 8.83 -6.50 3.47
CA VAL A 30 10.24 -6.31 3.84
C VAL A 30 10.31 -5.49 5.13
N ALA A 31 11.08 -5.97 6.10
CA ALA A 31 11.40 -5.23 7.31
C ALA A 31 12.72 -4.48 7.13
N PHE A 32 12.73 -3.17 7.36
CA PHE A 32 13.93 -2.35 7.28
C PHE A 32 14.48 -2.09 8.68
N ARG A 33 15.75 -2.45 8.91
CA ARG A 33 16.47 -2.10 10.13
C ARG A 33 17.11 -0.72 9.96
N VAL A 34 16.68 0.24 10.79
CA VAL A 34 17.27 1.58 10.83
C VAL A 34 18.68 1.50 11.42
N THR A 35 19.60 2.26 10.84
CA THR A 35 20.96 2.41 11.37
C THR A 35 20.91 3.02 12.77
N SER A 36 21.67 2.46 13.71
CA SER A 36 21.72 2.94 15.09
C SER A 36 22.04 4.44 15.16
N GLY A 37 21.32 5.15 16.03
CA GLY A 37 21.43 6.60 16.20
C GLY A 37 20.62 7.43 15.20
N HIS A 38 19.97 6.82 14.21
CA HIS A 38 19.13 7.50 13.21
C HIS A 38 17.63 7.24 13.40
N GLU A 39 17.24 6.55 14.46
CA GLU A 39 15.86 6.10 14.70
C GLU A 39 14.91 7.28 14.77
N ALA A 40 15.19 8.27 15.62
CA ALA A 40 14.33 9.44 15.81
C ALA A 40 14.16 10.25 14.52
N ALA A 41 15.25 10.48 13.78
CA ALA A 41 15.21 11.22 12.52
C ALA A 41 14.42 10.46 11.44
N THR A 42 14.64 9.15 11.34
CA THR A 42 13.92 8.27 10.39
C THR A 42 12.43 8.25 10.69
N LEU A 43 12.06 8.11 11.97
CA LEU A 43 10.66 8.13 12.40
C LEU A 43 9.99 9.49 12.14
N SER A 44 10.67 10.61 12.41
CA SER A 44 10.14 11.94 12.08
C SER A 44 9.84 12.07 10.59
N ALA A 45 10.80 11.70 9.74
CA ALA A 45 10.65 11.76 8.29
C ALA A 45 9.53 10.85 7.76
N LEU A 46 9.34 9.67 8.36
CA LEU A 46 8.22 8.77 8.01
C LEU A 46 6.87 9.38 8.42
N ARG A 47 6.76 9.90 9.64
CA ARG A 47 5.53 10.53 10.14
C ARG A 47 5.14 11.76 9.30
N GLU A 48 6.11 12.60 8.94
CA GLU A 48 5.91 13.76 8.06
C GLU A 48 5.44 13.39 6.64
N ARG A 49 5.65 12.14 6.21
CA ARG A 49 5.22 11.66 4.89
C ARG A 49 3.90 10.91 4.95
N GLU A 50 3.74 10.01 5.92
CA GLU A 50 2.61 9.07 5.98
C GLU A 50 1.42 9.63 6.76
N LEU A 51 1.66 10.40 7.83
CA LEU A 51 0.59 10.86 8.73
C LEU A 51 -0.04 12.21 8.29
N VAL A 52 0.37 12.77 7.15
CA VAL A 52 -0.17 14.05 6.64
C VAL A 52 -1.66 13.97 6.36
N SER A 53 -2.13 12.81 5.90
CA SER A 53 -3.55 12.58 5.59
C SER A 53 -4.35 12.06 6.78
N SER A 54 -3.74 11.74 7.92
CA SER A 54 -4.35 11.00 9.04
C SER A 54 -4.97 9.65 8.67
N ALA A 55 -4.75 9.16 7.44
CA ALA A 55 -5.36 7.94 6.96
C ALA A 55 -4.68 6.66 7.47
N TYR A 56 -3.56 6.80 8.18
CA TYR A 56 -2.80 5.69 8.75
C TYR A 56 -2.67 5.81 10.26
N LEU A 57 -2.79 4.67 10.92
CA LEU A 57 -2.47 4.45 12.32
C LEU A 57 -1.04 3.90 12.40
N GLU A 58 -0.20 4.54 13.23
CA GLU A 58 1.15 4.05 13.54
C GLU A 58 1.06 2.95 14.60
N MET A 59 1.55 1.74 14.28
CA MET A 59 1.37 0.58 15.14
C MET A 59 2.63 -0.28 15.18
N THR A 60 2.96 -0.78 16.37
CA THR A 60 3.99 -1.80 16.56
C THR A 60 3.33 -3.17 16.39
N LEU A 61 3.80 -3.97 15.43
CA LEU A 61 3.26 -5.27 15.10
C LEU A 61 4.33 -6.36 15.19
N PRO A 62 3.96 -7.59 15.62
CA PRO A 62 4.85 -8.73 15.53
C PRO A 62 5.06 -9.11 14.06
N VAL A 63 6.31 -9.27 13.66
CA VAL A 63 6.70 -9.75 12.33
C VAL A 63 7.65 -10.93 12.46
N VAL A 64 7.59 -11.85 11.49
CA VAL A 64 8.50 -12.99 11.42
C VAL A 64 9.42 -12.78 10.23
N THR A 65 10.73 -12.81 10.50
CA THR A 65 11.78 -12.70 9.48
C THR A 65 12.60 -13.99 9.43
N GLU A 66 13.48 -14.11 8.44
CA GLU A 66 14.45 -15.21 8.37
C GLU A 66 15.37 -15.27 9.60
N ALA A 67 15.61 -14.13 10.25
CA ALA A 67 16.42 -14.03 11.46
C ALA A 67 15.64 -14.30 12.77
N GLY A 68 14.32 -14.50 12.68
CA GLY A 68 13.43 -14.72 13.83
C GLY A 68 12.29 -13.70 13.94
N ALA A 69 11.49 -13.87 14.99
CA ALA A 69 10.38 -12.98 15.33
C ALA A 69 10.89 -11.69 16.00
N LEU A 70 10.31 -10.55 15.62
CA LEU A 70 10.62 -9.24 16.18
C LEU A 70 9.39 -8.32 16.11
N GLU A 71 9.44 -7.21 16.83
CA GLU A 71 8.44 -6.14 16.72
C GLU A 71 8.91 -5.10 15.69
N ALA A 72 8.01 -4.69 14.80
CA ALA A 72 8.29 -3.69 13.78
C ALA A 72 7.20 -2.61 13.76
N LEU A 73 7.61 -1.38 13.46
CA LEU A 73 6.66 -0.29 13.20
C LEU A 73 6.02 -0.48 11.81
N ALA A 74 4.71 -0.37 11.75
CA ALA A 74 3.93 -0.37 10.53
C ALA A 74 2.90 0.76 10.53
N TYR A 75 2.60 1.28 9.34
CA TYR A 75 1.49 2.20 9.10
C TYR A 75 0.32 1.40 8.52
N VAL A 76 -0.76 1.33 9.28
CA VAL A 76 -1.95 0.53 8.96
C VAL A 76 -3.09 1.49 8.65
N ILE A 77 -3.88 1.24 7.62
CA ILE A 77 -5.00 2.13 7.28
C ILE A 77 -6.01 2.19 8.43
N ASP A 78 -6.49 3.40 8.72
CA ASP A 78 -7.61 3.59 9.63
C ASP A 78 -8.92 3.22 8.92
N PRO A 79 -9.66 2.19 9.37
CA PRO A 79 -10.92 1.79 8.74
C PRO A 79 -12.02 2.87 8.84
N ASP A 80 -11.90 3.82 9.77
CA ASP A 80 -12.84 4.93 9.94
C ASP A 80 -12.51 6.13 9.04
N HIS A 81 -11.39 6.08 8.29
CA HIS A 81 -10.96 7.15 7.41
C HIS A 81 -11.72 7.16 6.08
N GLU A 82 -12.02 8.35 5.53
CA GLU A 82 -12.79 8.50 4.28
C GLU A 82 -12.13 7.86 3.04
N GLN A 83 -10.81 7.63 3.10
CA GLN A 83 -10.04 6.97 2.04
C GLN A 83 -10.02 5.44 2.17
N TYR A 84 -10.50 4.89 3.29
CA TYR A 84 -10.68 3.46 3.42
C TYR A 84 -11.83 2.99 2.52
N CYS A 85 -11.62 1.89 1.82
CA CYS A 85 -12.63 1.33 0.93
C CYS A 85 -12.41 -0.17 0.76
N GLN A 86 -13.51 -0.92 0.72
CA GLN A 86 -13.54 -2.33 0.38
C GLN A 86 -14.40 -2.45 -0.89
N LEU A 87 -13.77 -2.86 -1.98
CA LEU A 87 -14.39 -2.94 -3.31
C LEU A 87 -14.14 -4.35 -3.87
N ASP A 88 -15.04 -4.83 -4.71
CA ASP A 88 -14.78 -6.09 -5.42
C ASP A 88 -13.60 -5.92 -6.41
N ARG A 89 -12.98 -7.04 -6.78
CA ARG A 89 -11.75 -7.00 -7.59
C ARG A 89 -11.97 -6.41 -8.98
N GLU A 90 -13.16 -6.57 -9.57
CA GLU A 90 -13.45 -6.05 -10.91
C GLU A 90 -13.63 -4.53 -10.86
N GLU A 91 -14.34 -4.01 -9.85
CA GLU A 91 -14.45 -2.57 -9.60
C GLU A 91 -13.08 -1.93 -9.38
N GLN A 92 -12.21 -2.58 -8.59
CA GLN A 92 -10.83 -2.13 -8.42
C GLN A 92 -10.08 -2.03 -9.75
N ALA A 93 -10.21 -3.04 -10.61
CA ALA A 93 -9.53 -3.07 -11.91
C ALA A 93 -10.00 -1.93 -12.82
N GLN A 94 -11.31 -1.68 -12.88
CA GLN A 94 -11.89 -0.60 -13.67
C GLN A 94 -11.41 0.77 -13.21
N ILE A 95 -11.41 1.02 -11.90
CA ILE A 95 -10.90 2.28 -11.32
C ILE A 95 -9.43 2.47 -11.65
N ILE A 96 -8.59 1.45 -11.41
CA ILE A 96 -7.14 1.54 -11.64
C ILE A 96 -6.81 1.75 -13.12
N ALA A 97 -7.58 1.14 -14.04
CA ALA A 97 -7.37 1.30 -15.47
C ALA A 97 -7.63 2.73 -15.95
N ALA A 98 -8.65 3.38 -15.39
CA ALA A 98 -9.10 4.72 -15.82
C ALA A 98 -8.43 5.89 -15.06
N ALA A 99 -8.06 5.69 -13.79
CA ALA A 99 -7.62 6.78 -12.93
C ALA A 99 -6.21 7.30 -13.24
N ALA A 100 -6.03 8.62 -13.07
CA ALA A 100 -4.74 9.29 -13.11
C ALA A 100 -4.74 10.46 -12.12
N GLY A 101 -3.59 10.70 -11.49
CA GLY A 101 -3.39 11.79 -10.54
C GLY A 101 -2.07 12.51 -10.74
N GLY A 102 -1.67 13.32 -9.75
CA GLY A 102 -0.47 14.16 -9.83
C GLY A 102 0.85 13.42 -10.01
N ARG A 103 0.89 12.10 -9.73
CA ARG A 103 2.07 11.24 -9.96
C ARG A 103 1.93 10.31 -11.17
N GLY A 104 0.94 10.56 -12.04
CA GLY A 104 0.70 9.79 -13.27
C GLY A 104 -0.47 8.81 -13.14
N ARG A 105 -0.55 7.88 -14.11
CA ARG A 105 -1.65 6.91 -14.18
C ARG A 105 -1.60 5.91 -13.02
N ASN A 106 -2.76 5.45 -12.59
CA ASN A 106 -2.85 4.47 -11.51
C ASN A 106 -2.39 3.08 -11.95
N ARG A 107 -2.67 2.67 -13.19
CA ARG A 107 -2.19 1.40 -13.75
C ARG A 107 -0.66 1.26 -13.72
N ASP A 108 0.07 2.35 -13.98
CA ASP A 108 1.52 2.35 -13.97
C ASP A 108 2.06 2.09 -12.55
N TYR A 109 1.36 2.61 -11.53
CA TYR A 109 1.65 2.29 -10.13
C TYR A 109 1.44 0.81 -9.84
N LEU A 110 0.29 0.25 -10.22
CA LEU A 110 -0.01 -1.16 -9.99
C LEU A 110 1.05 -2.06 -10.65
N TRP A 111 1.33 -1.85 -11.93
CA TRP A 111 2.30 -2.68 -12.65
C TRP A 111 3.71 -2.55 -12.10
N SER A 112 4.12 -1.34 -11.72
CA SER A 112 5.41 -1.14 -11.05
C SER A 112 5.44 -1.88 -9.72
N THR A 113 4.44 -1.72 -8.87
CA THR A 113 4.38 -2.38 -7.56
C THR A 113 4.39 -3.89 -7.68
N THR A 114 3.57 -4.48 -8.55
CA THR A 114 3.55 -5.94 -8.79
C THR A 114 4.90 -6.45 -9.28
N ALA A 115 5.57 -5.72 -10.18
CA ALA A 115 6.89 -6.11 -10.67
C ALA A 115 7.95 -6.12 -9.56
N HIS A 116 8.00 -5.07 -8.72
CA HIS A 116 8.98 -4.98 -7.63
C HIS A 116 8.72 -6.04 -6.53
N LEU A 117 7.45 -6.35 -6.24
CA LEU A 117 7.13 -7.44 -5.31
C LEU A 117 7.61 -8.79 -5.85
N ALA A 118 7.42 -9.05 -7.14
CA ALA A 118 7.92 -10.26 -7.79
C ALA A 118 9.46 -10.35 -7.76
N GLU A 119 10.17 -9.24 -7.98
CA GLU A 119 11.64 -9.18 -7.86
C GLU A 119 12.13 -9.50 -6.44
N LEU A 120 11.33 -9.16 -5.42
CA LEU A 120 11.59 -9.49 -4.02
C LEU A 120 11.15 -10.93 -3.66
N GLY A 121 10.61 -11.70 -4.60
CA GLY A 121 10.08 -13.04 -4.35
C GLY A 121 8.75 -13.05 -3.57
N ILE A 122 8.05 -11.91 -3.51
CA ILE A 122 6.78 -11.76 -2.81
C ILE A 122 5.66 -11.96 -3.83
N ALA A 123 5.07 -13.15 -3.86
CA ALA A 123 3.92 -13.47 -4.68
C ALA A 123 2.61 -13.02 -4.00
N ASP A 124 1.74 -12.39 -4.78
CA ASP A 124 0.41 -11.96 -4.35
C ASP A 124 -0.58 -12.26 -5.49
N PRO A 125 -1.35 -13.37 -5.40
CA PRO A 125 -2.27 -13.79 -6.45
C PRO A 125 -3.35 -12.75 -6.77
N ASP A 126 -3.74 -11.93 -5.79
CA ASP A 126 -4.75 -10.89 -6.00
C ASP A 126 -4.16 -9.72 -6.80
N LEU A 127 -2.94 -9.30 -6.48
CA LEU A 127 -2.23 -8.28 -7.27
C LEU A 127 -1.87 -8.76 -8.67
N GLU A 128 -1.49 -10.03 -8.84
CA GLU A 128 -1.24 -10.64 -10.15
C GLU A 128 -2.49 -10.65 -11.01
N TRP A 129 -3.62 -11.10 -10.45
CA TRP A 129 -4.92 -11.07 -11.12
C TRP A 129 -5.30 -9.64 -11.50
N LEU A 130 -5.17 -8.69 -10.57
CA LEU A 130 -5.53 -7.29 -10.77
C LEU A 130 -4.67 -6.65 -11.87
N ALA A 131 -3.35 -6.88 -11.84
CA ALA A 131 -2.43 -6.37 -12.84
C ALA A 131 -2.75 -6.93 -14.24
N ALA A 132 -3.06 -8.21 -14.34
CA ALA A 132 -3.48 -8.85 -15.59
C ALA A 132 -4.81 -8.29 -16.09
N ARG A 133 -5.80 -8.13 -15.20
CA ARG A 133 -7.12 -7.60 -15.56
C ARG A 133 -7.02 -6.16 -16.06
N VAL A 134 -6.25 -5.31 -15.38
CA VAL A 134 -6.01 -3.92 -15.78
C VAL A 134 -5.35 -3.83 -17.16
N ARG A 135 -4.46 -4.75 -17.54
CA ARG A 135 -3.87 -4.78 -18.90
C ARG A 135 -4.91 -5.01 -20.01
N VAL A 136 -5.99 -5.72 -19.71
CA VAL A 136 -7.08 -5.97 -20.68
C VAL A 136 -7.98 -4.74 -20.84
N LEU A 137 -8.09 -3.91 -19.80
CA LEU A 137 -8.99 -2.74 -19.76
C LEU A 137 -8.33 -1.44 -20.25
N ALA A 138 -7.00 -1.40 -20.40
CA ALA A 138 -6.17 -0.21 -20.49
C ALA A 138 -5.68 0.18 -21.90
#